data_AF-A0A3D6CJ93-F1
#
_entry.id   AF-A0A3D6CJ93-F1
#
_cell.length_a   1.000
_cell.length_b   1.000
_cell.length_c   1.000
_cell.angle_alpha   90.00
_cell.angle_beta   90.00
_cell.angle_gamma   90.00
#
_symmetry.space_group_name_H-M   'P 1'
#
loop_
_entity.id
_entity.type
_entity.pdbx_description
1 polymer ?
#
loop_
_entity_poly.entity_id
_entity_poly.type
_entity_poly.pdbx_seq_one_letter_code
_entity_poly.pdbx_strand_id
1 'polypeptide(L)' 'MSEENYHWYVVYTRPRWEKKVALNLAQKGIEHYCPLNKVRKQWSDRKKMVLEPL' A
#
# COMPACT_ATOMS: atom_id res chain seq x y z
N MET A 1 4.34 30.91 15.11
CA MET A 1 3.79 29.72 14.46
C MET A 1 4.95 28.84 14.05
N SER A 2 5.03 27.61 14.56
CA SER A 2 6.01 26.61 14.11
C SER A 2 5.60 26.13 12.72
N GLU A 3 6.50 26.22 11.75
CA GLU A 3 6.30 25.59 10.44
C GLU A 3 6.36 24.07 10.61
N GLU A 4 5.21 23.41 10.55
CA GLU A 4 5.16 21.95 10.53
C GLU A 4 5.54 21.47 9.13
N ASN A 5 6.83 21.17 8.97
CA ASN A 5 7.38 20.68 7.73
C ASN A 5 7.10 19.18 7.61
N TYR A 6 6.13 18.81 6.76
CA TYR A 6 5.79 17.40 6.51
C TYR A 6 6.85 16.77 5.61
N HIS A 7 7.74 15.97 6.21
CA HIS A 7 8.73 15.20 5.47
C HIS A 7 8.17 13.84 5.07
N TRP A 8 8.11 13.58 3.76
CA TRP A 8 7.75 12.28 3.21
C TRP A 8 8.97 11.37 3.15
N TYR A 9 8.80 10.13 3.61
CA TYR A 9 9.86 9.12 3.62
C TYR A 9 9.46 7.92 2.76
N VAL A 10 10.43 7.36 2.02
CA VAL A 10 10.26 6.13 1.27
C VAL A 10 10.67 4.95 2.15
N VAL A 11 9.81 3.93 2.25
CA VAL A 11 10.05 2.75 3.09
C VAL A 11 10.06 1.50 2.22
N TYR A 12 11.14 0.72 2.31
CA TYR A 12 11.17 -0.61 1.71
C TYR A 12 10.44 -1.61 2.60
N THR A 13 9.54 -2.37 1.99
CA THR A 13 8.79 -3.41 2.70
C THR A 13 9.15 -4.79 2.14
N ARG A 14 8.80 -5.83 2.90
CA ARG A 14 8.93 -7.20 2.41
C ARG A 14 7.95 -7.40 1.25
N PRO A 15 8.31 -8.18 0.21
CA PRO A 15 7.43 -8.41 -0.92
C PRO A 15 6.11 -9.03 -0.45
N ARG A 16 4.97 -8.52 -0.95
CA ARG A 16 3.59 -8.93 -0.59
C ARG A 16 3.12 -8.48 0.79
N TRP A 17 3.88 -7.64 1.50
CA TRP A 17 3.50 -7.09 2.81
C TRP A 17 3.03 -5.64 2.74
N GLU A 18 3.05 -5.02 1.57
CA GLU A 18 2.69 -3.63 1.33
C GLU A 18 1.32 -3.31 1.92
N LYS A 19 0.32 -4.19 1.69
CA LYS A 19 -1.04 -4.05 2.24
C LYS A 19 -1.09 -4.13 3.76
N LYS A 20 -0.30 -5.02 4.36
CA LYS A 20 -0.25 -5.19 5.82
C LYS A 20 0.43 -3.99 6.49
N VAL A 21 1.48 -3.46 5.86
CA VAL A 21 2.19 -2.26 6.33
C VAL A 21 1.28 -1.04 6.21
N ALA A 22 0.58 -0.86 5.09
CA ALA A 22 -0.42 0.20 4.91
C ALA A 22 -1.51 0.16 6.00
N LEU A 23 -2.07 -1.02 6.28
CA LEU A 23 -3.05 -1.18 7.38
C LEU A 23 -2.46 -0.83 8.76
N ASN A 24 -1.21 -1.22 9.03
CA ASN A 24 -0.56 -0.92 10.29
C ASN A 24 -0.27 0.60 10.44
N LEU A 25 0.15 1.25 9.35
CA LEU A 25 0.33 2.70 9.30
C LEU A 25 -1.00 3.44 9.51
N ALA A 26 -2.07 2.97 8.86
CA ALA A 26 -3.42 3.49 9.07
C ALA A 26 -3.88 3.36 10.53
N GLN A 27 -3.65 2.22 11.16
CA GLN A 27 -4.00 1.99 12.58
C GLN A 27 -3.20 2.87 13.53
N LYS A 28 -1.97 3.24 13.14
CA LYS A 28 -1.13 4.18 13.90
C LYS A 28 -1.48 5.65 13.64
N GLY A 29 -2.46 5.94 12.78
CA GLY A 29 -2.85 7.30 12.41
C GLY A 29 -1.80 8.01 11.53
N ILE A 30 -0.91 7.26 10.89
CA ILE A 30 0.13 7.81 10.02
C ILE A 30 -0.42 7.90 8.60
N GLU A 31 -0.34 9.09 8.01
CA GLU A 31 -0.66 9.30 6.61
C GLU A 31 0.33 8.51 5.75
N HIS A 32 -0.19 7.62 4.90
CA HIS A 32 0.62 6.72 4.10
C HIS A 32 0.06 6.63 2.69
N TYR A 33 0.96 6.58 1.72
CA TYR A 33 0.63 6.39 0.32
C TYR A 33 1.14 5.03 -0.13
N CYS A 34 0.21 4.10 -0.44
CA CYS A 34 0.55 2.76 -0.91
C CYS A 34 -0.11 2.50 -2.28
N PRO A 35 0.66 2.57 -3.39
CA PRO A 35 0.14 2.32 -4.72
C PRO A 35 -0.04 0.81 -4.94
N LEU A 36 -1.15 0.26 -4.45
CA LEU A 36 -1.58 -1.11 -4.72
C LEU A 36 -2.50 -1.12 -5.94
N ASN A 37 -2.04 -1.67 -7.06
CA ASN A 37 -2.84 -1.74 -8.26
C ASN A 37 -3.88 -2.86 -8.14
N LYS A 38 -5.16 -2.54 -8.31
CA LYS A 38 -6.25 -3.54 -8.32
C LYS A 38 -6.36 -4.13 -9.72
N VAL A 39 -5.67 -5.25 -9.96
CA VAL A 39 -5.66 -5.93 -11.26
C VAL A 39 -6.66 -7.08 -11.26
N ARG A 40 -7.48 -7.19 -12.31
CA ARG A 40 -8.39 -8.32 -12.49
C ARG A 40 -7.65 -9.45 -13.21
N LYS A 41 -7.25 -10.48 -12.48
CA LYS A 41 -6.53 -11.63 -13.07
C LYS A 41 -7.53 -12.71 -13.48
N GLN A 42 -7.44 -13.12 -14.74
CA GLN A 42 -8.21 -14.25 -15.29
C GLN A 42 -7.30 -15.46 -15.39
N TRP A 43 -7.65 -16.52 -14.67
CA TRP A 43 -7.15 -17.87 -14.90
C TRP A 43 -8.14 -18.65 -15.73
N SER A 44 -7.68 -19.75 -16.34
CA SER A 44 -8.46 -20.58 -17.27
C SER A 44 -9.85 -20.95 -16.76
N ASP A 45 -9.98 -21.11 -15.44
CA ASP A 45 -11.22 -21.51 -14.77
C ASP A 45 -11.89 -20.38 -13.96
N ARG A 46 -11.17 -19.30 -13.60
CA ARG A 46 -11.72 -18.25 -12.70
C ARG A 46 -11.20 -16.84 -12.97
N LYS A 47 -12.07 -15.85 -12.75
CA LYS A 47 -11.70 -14.42 -12.67
C LYS A 47 -11.67 -13.98 -11.21
N LYS A 48 -10.54 -13.47 -10.72
CA LYS A 48 -10.40 -12.95 -9.36
C LYS A 48 -9.75 -11.57 -9.36
N MET A 49 -10.23 -10.68 -8.51
CA MET A 49 -9.57 -9.40 -8.23
C MET A 49 -8.32 -9.68 -7.40
N VAL A 50 -7.15 -9.33 -7.92
CA VAL A 50 -5.85 -9.48 -7.25
C VAL A 50 -5.25 -8.09 -7.07
N LEU A 51 -4.61 -7.88 -5.91
CA LEU A 51 -3.84 -6.68 -5.65
C LEU A 51 -2.40 -7.00 -6.03
N GLU A 52 -1.88 -6.38 -7.08
CA GLU A 52 -0.48 -6.50 -7.50
C GLU A 52 0.24 -5.18 -7.21
N PRO A 53 1.45 -5.21 -6.62
CA PRO A 53 2.28 -4.01 -6.50
C PRO A 53 2.65 -3.52 -7.90
N LEU A 54 2.74 -2.19 -8.07
CA LEU A 54 3.17 -1.52 -9.30
C LEU A 54 4.62 -1.89 -9.67
#